data_AF-A0A800AG41-F1
#
_entry.id   AF-A0A800AG41-F1
#
_cell.length_a   1.000
_cell.length_b   1.000
_cell.length_c   1.000
_cell.angle_alpha   90.00
_cell.angle_beta   90.00
_cell.angle_gamma   90.00
#
_symmetry.space_group_name_H-M   'P 1'
#
loop_
_entity.id
_entity.type
_entity.pdbx_description
1 polymer ?
#
loop_
_entity_poly.entity_id
_entity_poly.type
_entity_poly.pdbx_seq_one_letter_code
_entity_poly.pdbx_strand_id
1 'polypeptide(L)'
;MTQAVHTTSIAGTEWRVDKTAEPDGGAVGYVLNFDSGIVIYAAGDTGIFGDMALIGQLYRPQIAILPVGGKFTMGVREAAWAASLIRSDIVIPCHYNTFPNQVANIGELKRQIEILAPPTRVVELKPGGKFEYTTL
;
A
#
# COMPACT_ATOMS: atom_id res chain seq x y z
N MET A 1 -7.70 -7.66 -9.16
CA MET A 1 -6.54 -6.77 -9.39
C MET A 1 -7.04 -5.34 -9.36
N THR A 2 -6.21 -4.41 -8.89
CA THR A 2 -6.52 -2.97 -8.80
C THR A 2 -5.41 -2.18 -9.48
N GLN A 3 -5.64 -0.88 -9.71
CA GLN A 3 -4.63 0.00 -10.27
C GLN A 3 -3.41 0.11 -9.35
N ALA A 4 -2.23 0.03 -9.95
CA ALA A 4 -0.98 0.51 -9.38
C ALA A 4 -0.19 1.25 -10.49
N VAL A 5 0.71 2.14 -10.10
CA VAL A 5 1.43 3.00 -11.05
C VAL A 5 2.90 3.03 -10.67
N HIS A 6 3.67 2.13 -11.27
CA HIS A 6 5.13 2.16 -11.22
C HIS A 6 5.70 1.45 -12.45
N THR A 7 6.94 1.75 -12.80
CA THR A 7 7.64 1.15 -13.93
C THR A 7 7.78 -0.35 -13.73
N THR A 8 7.34 -1.09 -14.73
CA THR A 8 7.52 -2.53 -14.85
C THR A 8 8.47 -2.74 -16.02
N SER A 9 9.75 -2.89 -15.68
CA SER A 9 10.79 -3.14 -16.65
C SER A 9 11.57 -4.36 -16.23
N ILE A 10 11.72 -5.33 -17.13
CA ILE A 10 12.60 -6.47 -16.90
C ILE A 10 14.01 -6.00 -17.23
N ALA A 11 14.85 -5.95 -16.21
CA ALA A 11 16.29 -5.73 -16.37
C ALA A 11 16.99 -7.09 -16.37
N GLY A 12 17.03 -7.75 -17.53
CA GLY A 12 17.74 -9.02 -17.71
C GLY A 12 19.25 -8.83 -17.83
N THR A 13 19.92 -9.81 -18.43
CA THR A 13 21.39 -9.80 -18.58
C THR A 13 21.91 -8.62 -19.41
N GLU A 14 21.11 -8.17 -20.36
CA GLU A 14 21.34 -7.05 -21.27
C GLU A 14 21.47 -5.70 -20.55
N TRP A 15 20.72 -5.45 -19.47
CA TRP A 15 20.87 -4.23 -18.66
C TRP A 15 22.30 -4.02 -18.12
N ARG A 16 23.05 -5.12 -17.91
CA ARG A 16 24.44 -5.05 -17.45
C ARG A 16 25.41 -4.65 -18.56
N VAL A 17 25.05 -4.89 -19.82
CA VAL A 17 25.90 -4.65 -21.00
C VAL A 17 25.66 -3.25 -21.56
N ASP A 18 24.40 -2.88 -21.79
CA ASP A 18 24.07 -1.64 -22.52
C ASP A 18 22.97 -0.79 -21.88
N LYS A 19 22.52 -1.15 -20.67
CA LYS A 19 21.41 -0.47 -19.96
C LYS A 19 20.07 -0.54 -20.71
N THR A 20 19.89 -1.54 -21.56
CA THR A 20 18.57 -1.83 -22.13
C THR A 20 17.70 -2.54 -21.10
N ALA A 21 16.43 -2.13 -21.02
CA ALA A 21 15.41 -2.81 -20.24
C ALA A 21 14.21 -3.09 -21.16
N GLU A 22 13.62 -4.27 -21.02
CA GLU A 22 12.44 -4.63 -21.80
C GLU A 22 11.16 -4.15 -21.08
N PRO A 23 10.17 -3.63 -21.83
CA PRO A 23 8.87 -3.29 -21.26
C PRO A 23 8.17 -4.56 -20.76
N ASP A 24 7.63 -4.51 -19.54
CA ASP A 24 6.85 -5.60 -18.94
C ASP A 24 5.35 -5.24 -18.89
N GLY A 25 4.51 -6.13 -18.35
CA GLY A 25 3.09 -5.89 -18.09
C GLY A 25 2.84 -4.77 -17.07
N GLY A 26 1.61 -4.28 -16.95
CA GLY A 26 1.29 -3.18 -16.02
C GLY A 26 1.43 -3.55 -14.55
N ALA A 27 1.84 -2.58 -13.72
CA ALA A 27 1.82 -2.74 -12.26
C ALA A 27 0.39 -2.88 -11.76
N VAL A 28 0.16 -3.75 -10.77
CA VAL A 28 -1.16 -3.98 -10.18
C VAL A 28 -1.10 -4.09 -8.66
N GLY A 29 -2.19 -3.67 -8.01
CA GLY A 29 -2.50 -4.05 -6.64
C GLY A 29 -3.38 -5.30 -6.59
N TYR A 30 -3.46 -5.93 -5.43
CA TYR A 30 -4.21 -7.16 -5.20
C TYR A 30 -5.18 -7.02 -4.05
N VAL A 31 -6.40 -7.52 -4.27
CA VAL A 31 -7.35 -7.85 -3.21
C VAL A 31 -7.30 -9.36 -3.05
N LEU A 32 -6.88 -9.81 -1.88
CA LEU A 32 -6.74 -11.21 -1.51
C LEU A 32 -7.89 -11.59 -0.60
N ASN A 33 -8.75 -12.49 -1.06
CA ASN A 33 -9.87 -13.01 -0.27
C ASN A 33 -9.51 -14.43 0.17
N PHE A 34 -9.52 -14.67 1.47
CA PHE A 34 -9.20 -15.96 2.07
C PHE A 34 -10.49 -16.68 2.49
N ASP A 35 -10.46 -18.01 2.52
CA ASP A 35 -11.62 -18.83 2.91
C ASP A 35 -12.11 -18.56 4.34
N SER A 36 -11.26 -17.97 5.19
CA SER A 36 -11.62 -17.48 6.52
C SER A 36 -12.57 -16.27 6.50
N GLY A 37 -12.82 -15.68 5.33
CA GLY A 37 -13.57 -14.44 5.17
C GLY A 37 -12.73 -13.16 5.38
N ILE A 38 -11.44 -13.31 5.70
CA ILE A 38 -10.52 -12.17 5.80
C ILE A 38 -10.15 -11.69 4.40
N VAL A 39 -10.22 -10.38 4.20
CA VAL A 39 -9.84 -9.72 2.96
C VAL A 39 -8.67 -8.76 3.21
N ILE A 40 -7.61 -8.91 2.41
CA ILE A 40 -6.43 -8.05 2.44
C ILE A 40 -6.33 -7.28 1.13
N TYR A 41 -6.17 -5.97 1.21
CA TYR A 41 -5.83 -5.14 0.06
C TYR A 41 -4.35 -4.74 0.12
N ALA A 42 -3.57 -5.20 -0.86
CA ALA A 42 -2.20 -4.76 -1.10
C ALA A 42 -2.20 -3.79 -2.29
N ALA A 43 -1.97 -2.51 -2.04
CA ALA A 43 -2.15 -1.46 -3.06
C ALA A 43 -1.11 -1.51 -4.19
N GLY A 44 0.03 -2.15 -3.96
CA GLY A 44 1.22 -1.99 -4.81
C GLY A 44 1.78 -0.57 -4.73
N ASP A 45 2.77 -0.27 -5.57
CA ASP A 45 3.35 1.07 -5.66
C ASP A 45 2.41 1.97 -6.44
N THR A 46 1.72 2.85 -5.74
CA THR A 46 0.71 3.72 -6.33
C THR A 46 0.55 5.00 -5.54
N GLY A 47 0.02 6.03 -6.21
CA GLY A 47 -0.52 7.23 -5.58
C GLY A 47 -1.96 6.99 -5.10
N ILE A 48 -2.55 7.98 -4.42
CA ILE A 48 -3.97 7.93 -4.10
C ILE A 48 -4.81 8.11 -5.37
N PHE A 49 -5.88 7.33 -5.51
CA PHE A 49 -6.86 7.47 -6.59
C PHE A 49 -8.28 7.23 -6.06
N GLY A 50 -9.28 7.81 -6.73
CA GLY A 50 -10.67 7.79 -6.26
C GLY A 50 -11.27 6.39 -6.10
N ASP A 51 -10.91 5.46 -6.98
CA ASP A 51 -11.46 4.10 -6.97
C ASP A 51 -11.00 3.26 -5.76
N MET A 52 -10.08 3.76 -4.94
CA MET A 52 -9.85 3.20 -3.61
C MET A 52 -11.12 3.16 -2.75
N ALA A 53 -12.07 4.08 -2.97
CA ALA A 53 -13.39 4.03 -2.35
C ALA A 53 -14.23 2.85 -2.86
N LEU A 54 -14.16 2.54 -4.16
CA LEU A 54 -14.85 1.38 -4.73
C LEU A 54 -14.27 0.08 -4.18
N ILE A 55 -12.94 0.01 -4.01
CA ILE A 55 -12.27 -1.15 -3.38
C ILE A 55 -12.81 -1.35 -1.95
N GLY A 56 -12.90 -0.27 -1.16
CA GLY A 56 -13.47 -0.31 0.19
C GLY A 56 -14.94 -0.74 0.22
N GLN A 57 -15.76 -0.25 -0.71
CA GLN A 57 -17.19 -0.56 -0.77
C GLN A 57 -17.49 -1.99 -1.25
N LEU A 58 -16.78 -2.46 -2.27
CA LEU A 58 -17.00 -3.77 -2.90
C LEU A 58 -16.41 -4.92 -2.10
N TYR A 59 -15.17 -4.75 -1.62
CA TYR A 59 -14.41 -5.86 -1.05
C TYR A 59 -14.26 -5.79 0.47
N ARG A 60 -14.47 -4.60 1.07
CA ARG A 60 -14.40 -4.37 2.52
C ARG A 60 -13.17 -5.02 3.17
N PRO A 61 -11.95 -4.67 2.73
CA PRO A 61 -10.73 -5.27 3.26
C PRO A 61 -10.59 -4.96 4.76
N GLN A 62 -10.34 -5.98 5.58
CA GLN A 62 -9.99 -5.79 6.99
C GLN A 62 -8.60 -5.17 7.14
N ILE A 63 -7.69 -5.50 6.21
CA ILE A 63 -6.31 -5.02 6.22
C ILE A 63 -5.99 -4.34 4.89
N ALA A 64 -5.45 -3.13 4.94
CA ALA A 64 -4.87 -2.44 3.80
C ALA A 64 -3.37 -2.26 4.00
N ILE A 65 -2.57 -2.65 3.01
CA ILE A 65 -1.13 -2.44 2.96
C ILE A 65 -0.86 -1.32 1.96
N LEU A 66 -0.39 -0.17 2.47
CA LEU A 66 -0.27 1.07 1.71
C LEU A 66 1.19 1.53 1.65
N PRO A 67 1.75 1.84 0.47
CA PRO A 67 3.06 2.47 0.40
C PRO A 67 2.98 3.90 0.94
N VAL A 68 3.98 4.34 1.72
CA VAL A 68 3.98 5.67 2.36
C VAL A 68 5.27 6.46 2.14
N GLY A 69 6.07 6.06 1.15
CA GLY A 69 7.41 6.63 0.88
C GLY A 69 7.41 7.99 0.18
N GLY A 70 6.27 8.45 -0.35
CA GLY A 70 6.07 9.79 -0.91
C GLY A 70 6.69 10.06 -2.28
N LYS A 71 7.99 9.82 -2.47
CA LYS A 71 8.68 10.22 -3.72
C LYS A 71 8.15 9.54 -4.97
N PHE A 72 7.80 8.25 -4.87
CA PHE A 72 7.32 7.43 -5.99
C PHE A 72 5.94 6.82 -5.72
N THR A 73 5.40 7.02 -4.52
CA THR A 73 4.15 6.42 -4.03
C THR A 73 3.42 7.45 -3.18
N MET A 74 2.34 7.07 -2.48
CA MET A 74 1.68 7.97 -1.53
C MET A 74 2.66 8.49 -0.46
N GLY A 75 2.54 9.77 -0.11
CA GLY A 75 3.11 10.30 1.12
C GLY A 75 2.18 10.03 2.30
N VAL A 76 2.57 10.51 3.48
CA VAL A 76 1.78 10.33 4.72
C VAL A 76 0.36 10.88 4.58
N ARG A 77 0.20 12.06 3.96
CA ARG A 77 -1.09 12.72 3.79
C ARG A 77 -1.98 11.94 2.82
N GLU A 78 -1.43 11.55 1.68
CA GLU A 78 -2.13 10.79 0.65
C GLU A 78 -2.54 9.41 1.18
N ALA A 79 -1.68 8.75 1.95
CA ALA A 79 -1.98 7.45 2.56
C ALA A 79 -3.08 7.54 3.63
N ALA A 80 -3.13 8.63 4.41
CA ALA A 80 -4.22 8.85 5.36
C ALA A 80 -5.58 9.06 4.66
N TRP A 81 -5.59 9.77 3.53
CA TRP A 81 -6.78 9.89 2.69
C TRP A 81 -7.15 8.56 2.00
N ALA A 82 -6.18 7.80 1.51
CA ALA A 82 -6.43 6.47 0.96
C ALA A 82 -7.09 5.56 2.02
N ALA A 83 -6.60 5.59 3.26
CA ALA A 83 -7.20 4.85 4.36
C ALA A 83 -8.66 5.25 4.62
N SER A 84 -9.02 6.54 4.52
CA SER A 84 -10.41 6.99 4.70
C SER A 84 -11.34 6.62 3.54
N LEU A 85 -10.81 6.42 2.33
CA LEU A 85 -11.57 5.88 1.21
C LEU A 85 -11.80 4.38 1.36
N ILE A 86 -10.76 3.63 1.76
CA ILE A 86 -10.78 2.17 1.86
C ILE A 86 -11.59 1.72 3.09
N ARG A 87 -11.44 2.42 4.22
CA ARG A 87 -12.08 2.14 5.51
C ARG A 87 -11.81 0.72 6.03
N SER A 88 -10.55 0.29 5.97
CA SER A 88 -10.12 -0.97 6.57
C SER A 88 -9.98 -0.85 8.09
N ASP A 89 -10.04 -1.97 8.81
CA ASP A 89 -9.79 -1.97 10.26
C ASP A 89 -8.32 -1.66 10.56
N ILE A 90 -7.43 -2.18 9.72
CA ILE A 90 -5.97 -2.07 9.86
C ILE A 90 -5.36 -1.44 8.61
N VAL A 91 -4.42 -0.53 8.82
CA VAL A 91 -3.46 -0.06 7.80
C VAL A 91 -2.05 -0.47 8.20
N ILE A 92 -1.34 -1.15 7.31
CA ILE A 92 0.08 -1.46 7.44
C ILE A 92 0.85 -0.59 6.45
N PRO A 93 1.62 0.42 6.91
CA PRO A 93 2.45 1.22 6.02
C PRO A 93 3.61 0.38 5.49
N CYS A 94 3.92 0.52 4.21
CA CYS A 94 5.05 -0.13 3.55
C CYS A 94 5.82 0.84 2.65
N HIS A 95 6.86 0.34 1.98
CA HIS A 95 7.63 1.08 0.97
C HIS A 95 8.17 2.45 1.45
N TYR A 96 8.69 2.50 2.68
CA TYR A 96 9.30 3.69 3.29
C TYR A 96 10.58 3.34 4.05
N ASN A 97 11.42 4.33 4.30
CA ASN A 97 12.72 4.25 4.99
C ASN A 97 13.72 3.23 4.41
N THR A 98 13.50 2.72 3.20
CA THR A 98 14.47 1.89 2.46
C THR A 98 15.57 2.74 1.82
N PHE A 99 15.20 3.94 1.33
CA PHE A 99 16.11 4.88 0.68
C PHE A 99 16.04 6.26 1.34
N PRO A 100 17.12 7.09 1.29
CA PRO A 100 17.15 8.41 1.93
C PRO A 100 16.06 9.38 1.47
N ASN A 101 15.50 9.17 0.29
CA ASN A 101 14.49 10.02 -0.32
C ASN A 101 13.06 9.45 -0.20
N GLN A 102 12.86 8.42 0.62
CA GLN A 102 11.55 7.80 0.87
C GLN A 102 11.25 7.75 2.37
N VAL A 103 11.35 8.90 3.05
CA VAL A 103 11.16 8.99 4.50
C VAL A 103 9.68 9.21 4.83
N ALA A 104 9.15 8.44 5.78
CA ALA A 104 7.79 8.60 6.27
C ALA A 104 7.75 8.80 7.79
N ASN A 105 6.99 9.80 8.24
CA ASN A 105 6.69 9.98 9.65
C ASN A 105 5.43 9.16 10.01
N ILE A 106 5.63 7.97 10.57
CA ILE A 106 4.52 7.06 10.92
C ILE A 106 3.68 7.59 12.10
N GLY A 107 4.27 8.41 12.99
CA GLY A 107 3.51 9.10 14.04
C GLY A 107 2.49 10.08 13.44
N GLU A 108 2.90 10.82 12.41
CA GLU A 108 1.99 11.72 11.69
C GLU A 108 0.92 10.95 10.92
N LEU A 109 1.28 9.82 10.30
CA LEU A 109 0.32 8.94 9.64
C LEU A 109 -0.78 8.46 10.60
N LYS A 110 -0.38 7.99 11.79
CA LYS A 110 -1.30 7.57 12.86
C LYS A 110 -2.27 8.71 13.21
N ARG A 111 -1.75 9.91 13.46
CA ARG A 111 -2.54 11.09 13.81
C ARG A 111 -3.56 11.45 12.72
N GLN A 112 -3.15 11.45 11.45
CA GLN A 112 -4.06 11.80 10.36
C GLN A 112 -5.12 10.73 10.11
N ILE A 113 -4.77 9.44 10.23
CA ILE A 113 -5.74 8.34 10.11
C ILE A 113 -6.74 8.37 11.26
N GLU A 114 -6.32 8.67 12.48
CA GLU A 114 -7.23 8.83 13.63
C GLU A 114 -8.29 9.92 13.38
N ILE A 115 -7.94 10.99 12.66
CA ILE A 115 -8.86 12.07 12.30
C ILE A 115 -9.76 11.69 11.11
N LEU A 116 -9.19 11.15 10.05
CA LEU A 116 -9.89 10.92 8.77
C LEU A 116 -10.64 9.59 8.71
N ALA A 117 -10.19 8.59 9.46
CA ALA A 117 -10.75 7.25 9.52
C ALA A 117 -10.62 6.69 10.96
N PRO A 118 -11.35 7.24 11.95
CA PRO A 118 -11.17 6.90 13.37
C PRO A 118 -11.22 5.40 13.73
N PRO A 119 -12.03 4.55 13.07
CA PRO A 119 -12.02 3.10 13.34
C PRO A 119 -10.75 2.39 12.86
N THR A 120 -10.00 2.98 11.95
CA THR A 120 -8.82 2.38 11.33
C THR A 120 -7.58 2.53 12.21
N ARG A 121 -6.93 1.42 12.55
CA ARG A 121 -5.68 1.41 13.32
C ARG A 121 -4.48 1.19 12.42
N VAL A 122 -3.41 1.97 12.66
CA VAL A 122 -2.13 1.76 11.97
C VAL A 122 -1.27 0.75 12.73
N VAL A 123 -0.86 -0.31 12.07
CA VAL A 123 0.08 -1.32 12.57
C VAL A 123 1.42 -1.15 11.87
N GLU A 124 2.39 -0.61 12.59
CA GLU A 124 3.75 -0.41 12.10
C GLU A 124 4.56 -1.70 12.27
N LEU A 125 5.06 -2.24 11.16
CA LEU A 125 5.93 -3.42 11.15
C LEU A 125 7.35 -3.06 10.77
N LYS A 126 8.32 -3.63 11.47
CA LYS A 126 9.73 -3.61 11.07
C LYS A 126 10.01 -4.79 10.14
N PRO A 127 11.05 -4.73 9.27
CA PRO A 127 11.48 -5.88 8.50
C PRO A 127 11.67 -7.13 9.37
N GLY A 128 11.08 -8.25 8.95
CA GLY A 128 11.05 -9.51 9.73
C GLY A 128 9.98 -9.57 10.83
N GLY A 129 9.24 -8.48 11.07
CA GLY A 129 8.12 -8.43 12.00
C GLY A 129 6.91 -9.23 11.51
N LYS A 130 6.03 -9.58 12.46
CA LYS A 130 4.79 -10.33 12.20
C LYS A 130 3.61 -9.61 12.85
N PHE A 131 2.45 -9.75 12.23
CA PHE A 131 1.17 -9.31 12.77
C PHE A 131 0.16 -10.44 12.62
N GLU A 132 -0.57 -10.73 13.70
CA GLU A 132 -1.65 -11.71 13.71
C GLU A 132 -2.98 -10.95 13.76
N TYR A 133 -3.89 -11.33 12.86
CA TYR A 133 -5.23 -10.78 12.77
C TYR A 133 -6.23 -11.92 12.85
N THR A 134 -7.16 -11.80 13.78
CA THR A 134 -8.21 -12.78 14.04
C THR A 134 -9.54 -12.05 14.04
N THR A 135 -10.53 -12.59 13.36
CA THR A 135 -11.91 -12.12 13.46
C THR A 135 -12.52 -12.62 14.77
N LEU A 136 -13.38 -11.81 15.39
CA LEU A 136 -14.19 -12.24 16.54
C LEU A 136 -15.20 -13.32 16.14
#